data_AF-A0A1B6AL75-F1
#
_entry.id   AF-A0A1B6AL75-F1
#
_cell.length_a   1.000
_cell.length_b   1.000
_cell.length_c   1.000
_cell.angle_alpha   90.00
_cell.angle_beta   90.00
_cell.angle_gamma   90.00
#
_symmetry.space_group_name_H-M   'P 1'
#
loop_
_entity.id
_entity.type
_entity.pdbx_description
1 polymer ?
#
loop_
_entity_poly.entity_id
_entity_poly.type
_entity_poly.pdbx_seq_one_letter_code
_entity_poly.pdbx_strand_id
1 'polypeptide(L)'
;MGGATMMDTAVNGAAAEAAEGMADTAGMEAAEAVEVAEAVEVAGGTVAGPGRSIPVARRGAEPSEAGGDCPEAVAVGASASHDPCAHGFLPERPPVRSMIGTWTRLDAMARAAAVAPDREAAIALVERARRADELSALRQRVSRLSVRNAEAAAMRIAVIAVSCGWCGLDPQAPAAREVADEAFLDLWAAIAHRIDHDQFVALPTLALHNWAPERKPRRHIPIDQLARTEPLVPIVRWAGEGQPLSRLDRLMLAATRLEAHGIWLFRLAETLAGRSPDDCSTPTALRRLVRVHHSLRIQLHSEAAELAAAPAATPQQRAVLTALAEQGALEPPVLQAAEAVLGVGGRRLGEGRRQLLRRHLPVQHRAWLSAMERHCAPVRTLAHRGGPDAAVYREAQESLIALRRTYTALVQTAARPAEAPLPKAA
;
A
#
# COMPACT_ATOMS: atom_id res chain seq x y z
N MET A 1 11.13 -49.00 -34.85
CA MET A 1 12.39 -48.24 -35.02
C MET A 1 12.03 -46.85 -35.50
N GLY A 2 12.47 -45.80 -34.77
CA GLY A 2 12.45 -44.36 -35.12
C GLY A 2 11.07 -43.70 -35.28
N GLY A 3 10.67 -42.61 -34.63
CA GLY A 3 11.39 -41.57 -33.89
C GLY A 3 11.18 -40.22 -34.59
N ALA A 4 10.47 -39.27 -33.95
CA ALA A 4 10.67 -37.81 -34.07
C ALA A 4 9.68 -37.03 -33.19
N THR A 5 10.24 -36.40 -32.17
CA THR A 5 9.65 -35.47 -31.20
C THR A 5 9.68 -34.05 -31.78
N MET A 6 8.58 -33.31 -31.72
CA MET A 6 8.57 -31.84 -31.85
C MET A 6 7.36 -31.26 -31.13
N MET A 7 7.53 -30.91 -29.85
CA MET A 7 6.73 -29.90 -29.13
C MET A 7 7.48 -29.52 -27.85
N ASP A 8 8.43 -28.58 -27.96
CA ASP A 8 9.06 -27.97 -26.78
C ASP A 8 9.66 -26.60 -27.15
N THR A 9 8.81 -25.60 -27.38
CA THR A 9 9.27 -24.22 -27.67
C THR A 9 8.42 -23.10 -27.06
N ALA A 10 7.32 -23.38 -26.37
CA ALA A 10 6.44 -22.34 -25.83
C ALA A 10 6.67 -22.02 -24.33
N VAL A 11 7.36 -22.88 -23.57
CA VAL A 11 7.52 -22.71 -22.11
C VAL A 11 8.77 -21.89 -21.74
N ASN A 12 9.74 -21.74 -22.64
CA ASN A 12 10.99 -21.01 -22.37
C ASN A 12 10.91 -19.48 -22.53
N GLY A 13 9.86 -18.95 -23.18
CA GLY A 13 9.71 -17.51 -23.40
C GLY A 13 9.37 -16.72 -22.13
N ALA A 14 8.42 -17.23 -21.33
CA ALA A 14 7.98 -16.57 -20.10
C ALA A 14 9.04 -16.61 -18.98
N ALA A 15 9.87 -17.66 -18.94
CA ALA A 15 10.99 -17.77 -18.01
C ALA A 15 12.16 -16.84 -18.38
N ALA A 16 12.39 -16.62 -19.69
CA ALA A 16 13.40 -15.69 -20.18
C ALA A 16 13.02 -14.22 -19.89
N GLU A 17 11.76 -13.83 -20.13
CA GLU A 17 11.27 -12.48 -19.81
C GLU A 17 11.24 -12.20 -18.29
N ALA A 18 10.93 -13.21 -17.47
CA ALA A 18 11.00 -13.08 -16.00
C ALA A 18 12.45 -12.95 -15.49
N ALA A 19 13.40 -13.65 -16.12
CA ALA A 19 14.82 -13.54 -15.80
C ALA A 19 15.41 -12.18 -16.22
N GLU A 20 14.95 -11.62 -17.34
CA GLU A 20 15.35 -10.30 -17.84
C GLU A 20 14.81 -9.17 -16.94
N GLY A 21 13.56 -9.28 -16.45
CA GLY A 21 13.00 -8.36 -15.46
C GLY A 21 13.71 -8.40 -14.10
N MET A 22 14.11 -9.58 -13.61
CA MET A 22 14.93 -9.71 -12.39
C MET A 22 16.35 -9.13 -12.58
N ALA A 23 16.95 -9.28 -13.76
CA ALA A 23 18.24 -8.68 -14.10
C ALA A 23 18.19 -7.15 -14.14
N ASP A 24 17.10 -6.56 -14.66
CA ASP A 24 16.88 -5.11 -14.65
C ASP A 24 16.72 -4.54 -13.23
N THR A 25 16.09 -5.31 -12.34
CA THR A 25 15.90 -4.91 -10.94
C THR A 25 17.22 -4.98 -10.16
N ALA A 26 18.01 -6.04 -10.40
CA ALA A 26 19.37 -6.16 -9.89
C ALA A 26 20.32 -5.11 -10.50
N GLY A 27 20.10 -4.70 -11.76
CA GLY A 27 20.82 -3.63 -12.43
C GLY A 27 20.56 -2.26 -11.80
N MET A 28 19.33 -1.99 -11.32
CA MET A 28 19.03 -0.80 -10.52
C MET A 28 19.77 -0.80 -9.17
N GLU A 29 19.78 -1.95 -8.47
CA GLU A 29 20.50 -2.09 -7.18
C GLU A 29 22.03 -2.00 -7.36
N ALA A 30 22.58 -2.54 -8.46
CA ALA A 30 24.01 -2.48 -8.77
C ALA A 30 24.46 -1.09 -9.22
N ALA A 31 23.64 -0.36 -10.00
CA ALA A 31 23.95 1.01 -10.40
C ALA A 31 23.98 1.98 -9.20
N GLU A 32 23.12 1.76 -8.20
CA GLU A 32 23.12 2.52 -6.95
C GLU A 32 24.37 2.22 -6.09
N ALA A 33 24.83 0.96 -6.04
CA ALA A 33 26.06 0.60 -5.33
C ALA A 33 27.32 1.23 -5.95
N VAL A 34 27.34 1.42 -7.27
CA VAL A 34 28.45 2.10 -7.98
C VAL A 34 28.41 3.62 -7.78
N GLU A 35 27.22 4.25 -7.82
CA GLU A 35 27.08 5.70 -7.63
C GLU A 35 27.42 6.13 -6.18
N VAL A 36 27.13 5.28 -5.18
CA VAL A 36 27.55 5.49 -3.78
C VAL A 36 29.05 5.31 -3.59
N ALA A 37 29.69 4.40 -4.33
CA ALA A 37 31.14 4.21 -4.29
C ALA A 37 31.90 5.38 -4.95
N GLU A 38 31.39 5.91 -6.06
CA GLU A 38 31.98 7.05 -6.77
C GLU A 38 31.87 8.35 -5.96
N ALA A 39 30.78 8.54 -5.21
CA ALA A 39 30.62 9.65 -4.27
C ALA A 39 31.58 9.59 -3.06
N VAL A 40 32.08 8.39 -2.71
CA VAL A 40 33.04 8.18 -1.62
C VAL A 40 34.49 8.32 -2.10
N GLU A 41 34.82 7.99 -3.34
CA GLU A 41 36.17 8.14 -3.90
C GLU A 41 36.56 9.59 -4.25
N VAL A 42 35.59 10.49 -4.51
CA VAL A 42 35.89 11.92 -4.75
C VAL A 42 36.27 12.68 -3.45
N ALA A 43 36.13 12.05 -2.27
CA ALA A 43 36.47 12.64 -0.97
C ALA A 43 37.68 11.97 -0.27
N GLY A 44 38.56 11.29 -1.02
CA GLY A 44 39.72 10.57 -0.48
C GLY A 44 41.07 11.26 -0.70
N GLY A 45 41.34 12.37 -0.02
CA GLY A 45 42.66 13.04 0.02
C GLY A 45 43.06 13.38 1.45
N THR A 46 44.00 12.61 2.00
CA THR A 46 44.47 12.53 3.39
C THR A 46 45.11 13.83 3.93
N VAL A 47 44.87 14.21 5.19
CA VAL A 47 45.82 14.21 6.35
C VAL A 47 45.29 15.04 7.56
N ALA A 48 45.31 14.37 8.73
CA ALA A 48 45.40 14.84 10.14
C ALA A 48 44.22 15.60 10.83
N GLY A 49 43.71 15.00 11.92
CA GLY A 49 42.72 15.57 12.86
C GLY A 49 43.35 16.52 13.92
N PRO A 50 42.84 16.60 15.17
CA PRO A 50 41.52 16.23 15.71
C PRO A 50 40.82 17.44 16.40
N GLY A 51 39.50 17.30 16.66
CA GLY A 51 38.93 17.89 17.88
C GLY A 51 37.77 18.89 17.74
N ARG A 52 36.81 18.67 18.65
CA ARG A 52 35.94 19.65 19.32
C ARG A 52 34.87 20.37 18.48
N SER A 53 33.69 19.79 18.57
CA SER A 53 32.42 20.49 18.76
C SER A 53 32.53 21.58 19.83
N ILE A 54 32.23 22.84 19.47
CA ILE A 54 31.78 23.91 20.37
C ILE A 54 30.74 24.80 19.63
N PRO A 55 29.72 25.31 20.34
CA PRO A 55 28.50 25.88 19.80
C PRO A 55 28.63 27.39 19.56
N VAL A 56 27.82 27.92 18.63
CA VAL A 56 27.68 29.37 18.46
C VAL A 56 26.57 29.85 19.37
N ALA A 57 26.95 30.49 20.48
CA ALA A 57 26.05 31.31 21.27
C ALA A 57 26.66 32.70 21.49
N ARG A 58 25.79 33.71 21.28
CA ARG A 58 25.77 35.08 21.87
C ARG A 58 26.75 36.11 21.27
N ARG A 59 26.44 37.42 21.21
CA ARG A 59 25.57 38.23 22.08
C ARG A 59 25.32 39.65 21.52
N GLY A 60 24.26 40.28 22.03
CA GLY A 60 24.14 41.73 22.30
C GLY A 60 22.74 42.26 21.96
N ALA A 61 21.93 42.87 22.82
CA ALA A 61 21.95 43.25 24.25
C ALA A 61 20.46 43.60 24.60
N GLU A 62 19.80 42.97 25.58
CA GLU A 62 19.47 43.44 26.97
C GLU A 62 18.51 44.66 27.10
N PRO A 63 17.77 44.87 28.22
CA PRO A 63 16.72 44.03 28.84
C PRO A 63 15.48 44.88 29.30
N SER A 64 14.36 44.25 29.72
CA SER A 64 13.64 44.55 30.99
C SER A 64 12.24 43.90 31.08
N GLU A 65 12.12 42.97 32.03
CA GLU A 65 11.03 42.61 32.98
C GLU A 65 9.53 42.60 32.60
N ALA A 66 8.93 41.41 32.79
CA ALA A 66 7.73 41.06 33.58
C ALA A 66 7.09 39.79 32.96
N GLY A 67 7.17 38.61 33.56
CA GLY A 67 6.35 38.19 34.69
C GLY A 67 5.02 37.62 34.20
N GLY A 68 4.90 36.29 34.06
CA GLY A 68 3.63 35.65 33.71
C GLY A 68 3.75 34.17 33.37
N ASP A 69 3.35 33.32 34.33
CA ASP A 69 3.17 31.88 34.23
C ASP A 69 2.45 31.45 32.94
N CYS A 70 2.97 30.41 32.28
CA CYS A 70 2.21 29.58 31.34
C CYS A 70 2.46 28.11 31.67
N PRO A 71 1.40 27.29 31.84
CA PRO A 71 1.54 25.93 32.29
C PRO A 71 2.13 25.05 31.19
N GLU A 72 2.99 24.16 31.66
CA GLU A 72 3.60 23.01 31.01
C GLU A 72 2.64 22.32 30.03
N ALA A 73 2.85 22.55 28.73
CA ALA A 73 2.18 21.81 27.68
C ALA A 73 2.66 20.35 27.76
N VAL A 74 1.78 19.51 28.29
CA VAL A 74 1.90 18.05 28.27
C VAL A 74 2.17 17.63 26.83
N ALA A 75 3.41 17.22 26.56
CA ALA A 75 3.80 16.64 25.29
C ALA A 75 3.03 15.32 25.08
N VAL A 76 1.92 15.41 24.36
CA VAL A 76 1.23 14.26 23.78
C VAL A 76 2.25 13.56 22.90
N GLY A 77 2.55 12.31 23.24
CA GLY A 77 3.65 11.53 22.68
C GLY A 77 3.73 11.64 21.17
N ALA A 78 4.81 12.26 20.69
CA ALA A 78 5.17 12.25 19.30
C ALA A 78 5.28 10.79 18.85
N SER A 79 4.31 10.37 18.04
CA SER A 79 4.40 9.19 17.20
C SER A 79 5.80 9.19 16.57
N ALA A 80 6.55 8.09 16.72
CA ALA A 80 7.80 7.91 16.01
C ALA A 80 7.53 8.23 14.53
N SER A 81 8.24 9.21 13.98
CA SER A 81 7.94 9.71 12.65
C SER A 81 8.15 8.58 11.65
N HIS A 82 7.07 8.06 11.09
CA HIS A 82 7.08 7.18 9.94
C HIS A 82 7.79 7.94 8.83
N ASP A 83 9.06 7.62 8.55
CA ASP A 83 9.80 8.23 7.46
C ASP A 83 9.35 7.52 6.17
N PRO A 84 8.52 8.18 5.34
CA PRO A 84 7.97 7.52 4.16
C PRO A 84 9.06 7.19 3.14
N CYS A 85 10.24 7.83 3.23
CA CYS A 85 11.39 7.55 2.37
C CYS A 85 12.09 6.23 2.71
N ALA A 86 11.81 5.63 3.88
CA ALA A 86 12.42 4.36 4.31
C ALA A 86 11.75 3.11 3.73
N HIS A 87 10.43 3.13 3.49
CA HIS A 87 9.66 1.95 3.06
C HIS A 87 8.44 2.29 2.18
N GLY A 88 8.30 3.54 1.73
CA GLY A 88 7.11 3.99 1.01
C GLY A 88 5.85 3.89 1.87
N PHE A 89 4.78 3.33 1.32
CA PHE A 89 3.49 3.18 2.01
C PHE A 89 3.38 1.92 2.88
N LEU A 90 4.38 1.02 2.84
CA LEU A 90 4.39 -0.17 3.69
C LEU A 90 4.57 0.22 5.17
N PRO A 91 3.98 -0.54 6.11
CA PRO A 91 4.25 -0.33 7.53
C PRO A 91 5.73 -0.55 7.84
N GLU A 92 6.24 0.00 8.94
CA GLU A 92 7.67 -0.15 9.31
C GLU A 92 8.09 -1.60 9.56
N ARG A 93 7.14 -2.44 9.95
CA ARG A 93 7.37 -3.85 10.33
C ARG A 93 6.33 -4.74 9.69
N PRO A 94 6.66 -6.02 9.44
CA PRO A 94 5.69 -6.99 8.97
C PRO A 94 4.43 -7.01 9.85
N PRO A 95 3.23 -7.03 9.26
CA PRO A 95 1.98 -7.05 10.01
C PRO A 95 1.89 -8.21 11.00
N VAL A 96 1.12 -8.02 12.07
CA VAL A 96 0.97 -9.04 13.12
C VAL A 96 0.13 -10.22 12.60
N ARG A 97 0.78 -11.38 12.46
CA ARG A 97 0.18 -12.61 11.93
C ARG A 97 -0.96 -13.16 12.78
N SER A 98 -0.82 -13.10 14.11
CA SER A 98 -1.83 -13.64 15.04
C SER A 98 -1.99 -12.72 16.23
N MET A 99 -3.24 -12.41 16.56
CA MET A 99 -3.59 -11.71 17.79
C MET A 99 -3.47 -12.66 18.99
N ILE A 100 -3.17 -12.14 20.18
CA ILE A 100 -2.96 -12.94 21.39
C ILE A 100 -3.99 -12.62 22.48
N GLY A 101 -4.10 -13.52 23.46
CA GLY A 101 -4.98 -13.35 24.60
C GLY A 101 -6.43 -13.22 24.16
N THR A 102 -7.09 -12.16 24.60
CA THR A 102 -8.53 -11.98 24.37
C THR A 102 -8.86 -11.51 22.96
N TRP A 103 -7.86 -11.07 22.20
CA TRP A 103 -8.01 -10.63 20.82
C TRP A 103 -8.00 -11.79 19.80
N THR A 104 -7.72 -13.01 20.25
CA THR A 104 -7.83 -14.23 19.42
C THR A 104 -9.25 -14.42 18.87
N ARG A 105 -10.27 -14.02 19.63
CA ARG A 105 -11.68 -14.05 19.20
C ARG A 105 -11.95 -13.12 18.02
N LEU A 106 -11.33 -11.94 17.99
CA LEU A 106 -11.43 -11.03 16.85
C LEU A 106 -10.76 -11.64 15.60
N ASP A 107 -9.60 -12.28 15.77
CA ASP A 107 -8.93 -12.98 14.66
C ASP A 107 -9.78 -14.13 14.10
N ALA A 108 -10.40 -14.93 14.97
CA ALA A 108 -11.30 -16.01 14.58
C ALA A 108 -12.57 -15.48 13.87
N MET A 109 -13.15 -14.39 14.38
CA MET A 109 -14.32 -13.74 13.78
C MET A 109 -14.01 -13.19 12.39
N ALA A 110 -12.86 -12.53 12.21
CA ALA A 110 -12.44 -12.00 10.92
C ALA A 110 -12.19 -13.11 9.89
N ARG A 111 -11.55 -14.22 10.31
CA ARG A 111 -11.38 -15.41 9.45
C ARG A 111 -12.73 -16.00 9.03
N ALA A 112 -13.66 -16.16 9.98
CA ALA A 112 -14.99 -16.68 9.69
C ALA A 112 -15.80 -15.75 8.77
N ALA A 113 -15.72 -14.43 8.98
CA ALA A 113 -16.40 -13.45 8.14
C ALA A 113 -15.82 -13.38 6.72
N ALA A 114 -14.51 -13.56 6.55
CA ALA A 114 -13.87 -13.54 5.23
C ALA A 114 -14.34 -14.70 4.32
N VAL A 115 -14.62 -15.86 4.92
CA VAL A 115 -15.06 -17.08 4.20
C VAL A 115 -16.56 -17.32 4.28
N ALA A 116 -17.33 -16.37 4.81
CA ALA A 116 -18.78 -16.48 4.88
C ALA A 116 -19.38 -16.61 3.46
N PRO A 117 -20.45 -17.43 3.29
CA PRO A 117 -21.05 -17.67 1.98
C PRO A 117 -21.68 -16.41 1.37
N ASP A 118 -22.20 -15.53 2.22
CA ASP A 118 -22.89 -14.29 1.87
C ASP A 118 -22.76 -13.24 2.99
N ARG A 119 -23.34 -12.06 2.73
CA ARG A 119 -23.33 -10.91 3.63
C ARG A 119 -24.10 -11.21 4.92
N GLU A 120 -25.25 -11.84 4.81
CA GLU A 120 -26.14 -12.16 5.92
C GLU A 120 -25.46 -13.10 6.92
N ALA A 121 -24.73 -14.10 6.43
CA ALA A 121 -23.94 -15.01 7.26
C ALA A 121 -22.78 -14.28 7.95
N ALA A 122 -22.14 -13.31 7.30
CA ALA A 122 -21.12 -12.48 7.93
C ALA A 122 -21.71 -11.61 9.05
N ILE A 123 -22.85 -10.96 8.82
CA ILE A 123 -23.57 -10.17 9.83
C ILE A 123 -23.98 -11.05 11.02
N ALA A 124 -24.46 -12.28 10.77
CA ALA A 124 -24.85 -13.20 11.82
C ALA A 124 -23.69 -13.58 12.76
N LEU A 125 -22.43 -13.52 12.30
CA LEU A 125 -21.25 -13.70 13.16
C LEU A 125 -21.07 -12.52 14.13
N VAL A 126 -21.24 -11.29 13.65
CA VAL A 126 -21.17 -10.08 14.48
C VAL A 126 -22.29 -10.08 15.53
N GLU A 127 -23.51 -10.42 15.13
CA GLU A 127 -24.65 -10.55 16.05
C GLU A 127 -24.45 -11.64 17.11
N ARG A 128 -23.75 -12.72 16.76
CA ARG A 128 -23.40 -13.77 17.74
C ARG A 128 -22.36 -13.27 18.73
N ALA A 129 -21.33 -12.57 18.26
CA ALA A 129 -20.30 -11.98 19.11
C ALA A 129 -20.87 -10.92 20.07
N ARG A 130 -21.82 -10.10 19.58
CA ARG A 130 -22.57 -9.15 20.40
C ARG A 130 -23.38 -9.83 21.50
N ARG A 131 -24.17 -10.86 21.16
CA ARG A 131 -24.97 -11.61 22.15
C ARG A 131 -24.11 -12.31 23.20
N ALA A 132 -22.88 -12.64 22.87
CA ALA A 132 -21.89 -13.20 23.80
C ALA A 132 -21.05 -12.12 24.53
N ASP A 133 -21.40 -10.84 24.40
CA ASP A 133 -20.72 -9.67 24.98
C ASP A 133 -19.22 -9.54 24.61
N GLU A 134 -18.82 -10.15 23.49
CA GLU A 134 -17.42 -10.18 23.07
C GLU A 134 -16.96 -8.81 22.54
N LEU A 135 -17.84 -8.11 21.84
CA LEU A 135 -17.54 -6.79 21.24
C LEU A 135 -17.30 -5.74 22.34
N SER A 136 -18.17 -5.68 23.35
CA SER A 136 -18.02 -4.80 24.52
C SER A 136 -16.75 -5.13 25.31
N ALA A 137 -16.47 -6.43 25.52
CA ALA A 137 -15.27 -6.86 26.22
C ALA A 137 -13.97 -6.49 25.49
N LEU A 138 -13.97 -6.54 24.15
CA LEU A 138 -12.85 -6.06 23.33
C LEU A 138 -12.73 -4.54 23.40
N ARG A 139 -13.85 -3.81 23.30
CA ARG A 139 -13.92 -2.34 23.34
C ARG A 139 -13.25 -1.77 24.59
N GLN A 140 -13.49 -2.37 25.75
CA GLN A 140 -12.90 -1.95 27.03
C GLN A 140 -11.38 -2.12 27.09
N ARG A 141 -10.80 -2.94 26.20
CA ARG A 141 -9.37 -3.28 26.20
C ARG A 141 -8.56 -2.58 25.10
N VAL A 142 -9.21 -1.83 24.21
CA VAL A 142 -8.54 -1.10 23.11
C VAL A 142 -7.44 -0.17 23.63
N SER A 143 -7.66 0.51 24.75
CA SER A 143 -6.67 1.41 25.36
C SER A 143 -5.35 0.71 25.75
N ARG A 144 -5.38 -0.61 25.95
CA ARG A 144 -4.21 -1.43 26.30
C ARG A 144 -3.44 -1.93 25.08
N LEU A 145 -3.96 -1.72 23.87
CA LEU A 145 -3.25 -2.10 22.64
C LEU A 145 -2.10 -1.14 22.38
N SER A 146 -0.93 -1.71 22.05
CA SER A 146 0.11 -0.97 21.34
C SER A 146 -0.39 -0.56 19.95
N VAL A 147 0.16 0.51 19.38
CA VAL A 147 -0.23 1.01 18.04
C VAL A 147 -0.20 -0.12 16.99
N ARG A 148 0.90 -0.90 16.96
CA ARG A 148 1.05 -2.05 16.06
C ARG A 148 -0.06 -3.10 16.22
N ASN A 149 -0.48 -3.40 17.44
CA ASN A 149 -1.57 -4.36 17.67
C ASN A 149 -2.95 -3.73 17.40
N ALA A 150 -3.08 -2.41 17.53
CA ALA A 150 -4.28 -1.68 17.14
C ALA A 150 -4.46 -1.65 15.62
N GLU A 151 -3.39 -1.45 14.83
CA GLU A 151 -3.41 -1.60 13.37
C GLU A 151 -3.78 -3.02 12.96
N ALA A 152 -3.22 -4.03 13.65
CA ALA A 152 -3.57 -5.42 13.43
C ALA A 152 -5.06 -5.67 13.69
N ALA A 153 -5.62 -5.12 14.78
CA ALA A 153 -7.05 -5.19 15.09
C ALA A 153 -7.91 -4.43 14.06
N ALA A 154 -7.46 -3.26 13.61
CA ALA A 154 -8.13 -2.45 12.59
C ALA A 154 -8.27 -3.23 11.27
N MET A 155 -7.21 -3.93 10.86
CA MET A 155 -7.30 -4.82 9.70
C MET A 155 -8.37 -5.90 9.87
N ARG A 156 -8.47 -6.55 11.04
CA ARG A 156 -9.52 -7.58 11.28
C ARG A 156 -10.92 -6.98 11.26
N ILE A 157 -11.10 -5.81 11.88
CA ILE A 157 -12.36 -5.06 11.84
C ILE A 157 -12.72 -4.71 10.40
N ALA A 158 -11.76 -4.27 9.59
CA ALA A 158 -11.99 -3.92 8.21
C ALA A 158 -12.39 -5.13 7.35
N VAL A 159 -11.79 -6.30 7.58
CA VAL A 159 -12.22 -7.54 6.94
C VAL A 159 -13.67 -7.87 7.31
N ILE A 160 -14.03 -7.79 8.60
CA ILE A 160 -15.40 -8.04 9.05
C ILE A 160 -16.37 -7.05 8.41
N ALA A 161 -16.05 -5.75 8.44
CA ALA A 161 -16.87 -4.69 7.88
C ALA A 161 -17.09 -4.86 6.37
N VAL A 162 -16.02 -5.15 5.62
CA VAL A 162 -16.12 -5.38 4.16
C VAL A 162 -16.98 -6.61 3.86
N SER A 163 -16.82 -7.70 4.62
CA SER A 163 -17.67 -8.89 4.48
C SER A 163 -19.13 -8.64 4.85
N CYS A 164 -19.41 -7.74 5.79
CA CYS A 164 -20.78 -7.35 6.14
C CYS A 164 -21.38 -6.33 5.16
N GLY A 165 -20.63 -5.89 4.14
CA GLY A 165 -21.06 -4.87 3.19
C GLY A 165 -21.05 -3.44 3.76
N TRP A 166 -20.41 -3.22 4.91
CA TRP A 166 -20.30 -1.92 5.58
C TRP A 166 -19.12 -1.09 5.04
N CYS A 167 -18.94 -1.10 3.71
CA CYS A 167 -17.86 -0.41 3.04
C CYS A 167 -18.06 1.12 3.09
N GLY A 168 -17.00 1.87 3.40
CA GLY A 168 -17.06 3.34 3.46
C GLY A 168 -17.91 3.91 4.62
N LEU A 169 -18.30 3.06 5.56
CA LEU A 169 -18.99 3.46 6.76
C LEU A 169 -18.03 4.19 7.70
N ASP A 170 -18.37 5.42 8.07
CA ASP A 170 -17.71 6.14 9.15
C ASP A 170 -18.35 5.70 10.47
N PRO A 171 -17.60 5.06 11.38
CA PRO A 171 -18.16 4.55 12.63
C PRO A 171 -18.71 5.65 13.54
N GLN A 172 -18.35 6.92 13.33
CA GLN A 172 -18.87 8.05 14.09
C GLN A 172 -20.13 8.67 13.47
N ALA A 173 -20.46 8.36 12.21
CA ALA A 173 -21.59 8.98 11.53
C ALA A 173 -22.93 8.45 12.07
N PRO A 174 -23.94 9.30 12.33
CA PRO A 174 -25.25 8.85 12.80
C PRO A 174 -25.90 7.80 11.89
N ALA A 175 -25.76 7.95 10.57
CA ALA A 175 -26.28 7.02 9.57
C ALA A 175 -25.65 5.62 9.66
N ALA A 176 -24.47 5.47 10.28
CA ALA A 176 -23.86 4.16 10.48
C ALA A 176 -24.70 3.25 11.37
N ARG A 177 -25.38 3.83 12.37
CA ARG A 177 -26.20 3.11 13.35
C ARG A 177 -27.46 2.51 12.73
N GLU A 178 -27.86 2.98 11.55
CA GLU A 178 -28.99 2.43 10.80
C GLU A 178 -28.60 1.16 10.02
N VAL A 179 -27.29 0.93 9.81
CA VAL A 179 -26.79 -0.08 8.87
C VAL A 179 -25.97 -1.18 9.55
N ALA A 180 -25.34 -0.88 10.68
CA ALA A 180 -24.43 -1.78 11.39
C ALA A 180 -24.74 -1.85 12.89
N ASP A 181 -24.30 -2.94 13.52
CA ASP A 181 -24.48 -3.16 14.95
C ASP A 181 -23.75 -2.11 15.82
N GLU A 182 -24.43 -1.58 16.83
CA GLU A 182 -23.91 -0.50 17.69
C GLU A 182 -22.66 -0.93 18.47
N ALA A 183 -22.62 -2.16 19.02
CA ALA A 183 -21.45 -2.63 19.76
C ALA A 183 -20.23 -2.85 18.83
N PHE A 184 -20.47 -3.25 17.59
CA PHE A 184 -19.43 -3.31 16.56
C PHE A 184 -18.91 -1.91 16.20
N LEU A 185 -19.80 -0.94 15.98
CA LEU A 185 -19.44 0.45 15.69
C LEU A 185 -18.63 1.07 16.83
N ASP A 186 -19.00 0.82 18.08
CA ASP A 186 -18.26 1.29 19.26
C ASP A 186 -16.84 0.72 19.31
N LEU A 187 -16.68 -0.57 19.03
CA LEU A 187 -15.38 -1.22 18.94
C LEU A 187 -14.53 -0.63 17.81
N TRP A 188 -15.13 -0.45 16.63
CA TRP A 188 -14.46 0.15 15.49
C TRP A 188 -14.03 1.59 15.79
N ALA A 189 -14.95 2.44 16.25
CA ALA A 189 -14.69 3.81 16.69
C ALA A 189 -13.50 3.91 17.65
N ALA A 190 -13.41 3.00 18.61
CA ALA A 190 -12.31 2.98 19.57
C ALA A 190 -10.97 2.63 18.93
N ILE A 191 -10.96 1.63 18.04
CA ILE A 191 -9.75 1.22 17.33
C ILE A 191 -9.31 2.33 16.38
N ALA A 192 -10.23 2.89 15.61
CA ALA A 192 -10.01 4.03 14.72
C ALA A 192 -9.38 5.21 15.45
N HIS A 193 -9.93 5.59 16.61
CA HIS A 193 -9.35 6.62 17.47
C HIS A 193 -7.94 6.24 17.96
N ARG A 194 -7.70 4.96 18.28
CA ARG A 194 -6.39 4.49 18.76
C ARG A 194 -5.30 4.55 17.68
N ILE A 195 -5.67 4.42 16.40
CA ILE A 195 -4.75 4.49 15.26
C ILE A 195 -4.80 5.82 14.51
N ASP A 196 -5.62 6.77 14.96
CA ASP A 196 -5.87 8.06 14.28
C ASP A 196 -6.29 7.89 12.81
N HIS A 197 -7.19 6.93 12.54
CA HIS A 197 -7.61 6.59 11.18
C HIS A 197 -9.03 5.99 11.14
N ASP A 198 -10.00 6.82 10.80
CA ASP A 198 -11.43 6.45 10.83
C ASP A 198 -11.88 5.65 9.60
N GLN A 199 -11.42 6.01 8.40
CA GLN A 199 -11.90 5.42 7.15
C GLN A 199 -10.99 4.30 6.64
N PHE A 200 -10.72 3.32 7.48
CA PHE A 200 -9.74 2.26 7.20
C PHE A 200 -10.19 1.25 6.13
N VAL A 201 -11.49 1.13 5.81
CA VAL A 201 -12.00 0.06 4.93
C VAL A 201 -11.74 0.37 3.46
N ALA A 202 -10.63 -0.14 2.93
CA ALA A 202 -10.26 -0.07 1.52
C ALA A 202 -9.35 -1.23 1.12
N LEU A 203 -9.29 -1.57 -0.17
CA LEU A 203 -8.35 -2.59 -0.65
C LEU A 203 -6.88 -2.21 -0.39
N PRO A 204 -6.44 -0.95 -0.56
CA PRO A 204 -5.05 -0.60 -0.29
C PRO A 204 -4.66 -0.79 1.18
N THR A 205 -5.49 -0.38 2.13
CA THR A 205 -5.22 -0.58 3.56
C THR A 205 -5.26 -2.05 3.94
N LEU A 206 -6.22 -2.81 3.40
CA LEU A 206 -6.25 -4.26 3.57
C LEU A 206 -4.98 -4.90 3.00
N ALA A 207 -4.53 -4.51 1.81
CA ALA A 207 -3.29 -5.00 1.21
C ALA A 207 -2.07 -4.67 2.09
N LEU A 208 -1.93 -3.43 2.57
CA LEU A 208 -0.79 -3.01 3.40
C LEU A 208 -0.69 -3.76 4.74
N HIS A 209 -1.82 -4.22 5.30
CA HIS A 209 -1.86 -4.83 6.64
C HIS A 209 -2.24 -6.32 6.66
N ASN A 210 -2.64 -6.92 5.54
CA ASN A 210 -3.09 -8.31 5.45
C ASN A 210 -2.11 -9.23 4.70
N TRP A 211 -0.85 -9.23 5.12
CA TRP A 211 0.16 -10.10 4.56
C TRP A 211 1.21 -10.48 5.61
N ALA A 212 1.87 -11.61 5.41
CA ALA A 212 3.04 -12.03 6.15
C ALA A 212 3.95 -12.87 5.24
N PRO A 213 5.26 -12.92 5.48
CA PRO A 213 6.10 -13.89 4.81
C PRO A 213 5.66 -15.30 5.21
N GLU A 214 5.63 -16.21 4.25
CA GLU A 214 5.22 -17.61 4.47
C GLU A 214 6.09 -18.26 5.56
N ARG A 215 7.40 -17.99 5.48
CA ARG A 215 8.43 -18.46 6.41
C ARG A 215 9.10 -17.27 7.09
N LYS A 216 9.59 -17.47 8.31
CA LYS A 216 10.38 -16.43 8.99
C LYS A 216 11.66 -16.18 8.18
N PRO A 217 11.96 -14.92 7.80
CA PRO A 217 13.18 -14.63 7.06
C PRO A 217 14.41 -14.98 7.90
N ARG A 218 15.44 -15.54 7.23
CA ARG A 218 16.67 -16.03 7.90
C ARG A 218 17.61 -14.91 8.33
N ARG A 219 17.53 -13.75 7.68
CA ARG A 219 18.30 -12.54 7.95
C ARG A 219 17.36 -11.35 8.11
N HIS A 220 17.88 -10.25 8.67
CA HIS A 220 17.14 -8.99 8.63
C HIS A 220 17.08 -8.49 7.18
N ILE A 221 15.88 -8.24 6.68
CA ILE A 221 15.59 -7.76 5.33
C ILE A 221 14.68 -6.53 5.50
N PRO A 222 14.98 -5.39 4.84
CA PRO A 222 14.06 -4.25 4.78
C PRO A 222 12.67 -4.66 4.34
N ILE A 223 11.62 -4.00 4.84
CA ILE A 223 10.26 -4.48 4.63
C ILE A 223 9.83 -4.43 3.15
N ASP A 224 10.29 -3.44 2.40
CA ASP A 224 10.05 -3.32 0.97
C ASP A 224 10.69 -4.50 0.23
N GLN A 225 11.96 -4.81 0.53
CA GLN A 225 12.63 -5.96 -0.06
C GLN A 225 11.95 -7.27 0.35
N LEU A 226 11.55 -7.42 1.62
CA LEU A 226 10.81 -8.59 2.11
C LEU A 226 9.52 -8.80 1.31
N ALA A 227 8.74 -7.74 1.09
CA ALA A 227 7.49 -7.81 0.34
C ALA A 227 7.72 -8.10 -1.15
N ARG A 228 8.84 -7.66 -1.74
CA ARG A 228 9.19 -7.96 -3.14
C ARG A 228 9.69 -9.40 -3.33
N THR A 229 10.56 -9.89 -2.45
CA THR A 229 11.35 -11.10 -2.75
C THR A 229 10.86 -12.36 -2.08
N GLU A 230 10.18 -12.28 -0.93
CA GLU A 230 9.74 -13.47 -0.21
C GLU A 230 8.36 -13.97 -0.70
N PRO A 231 8.08 -15.28 -0.57
CA PRO A 231 6.72 -15.80 -0.69
C PRO A 231 5.82 -15.20 0.40
N LEU A 232 4.72 -14.58 -0.02
CA LEU A 232 3.78 -13.92 0.89
C LEU A 232 2.50 -14.73 1.02
N VAL A 233 1.91 -14.71 2.21
CA VAL A 233 0.59 -15.28 2.49
C VAL A 233 -0.30 -14.24 3.15
N PRO A 234 -1.60 -14.19 2.83
CA PRO A 234 -2.52 -13.32 3.54
C PRO A 234 -2.70 -13.79 4.98
N ILE A 235 -2.84 -12.84 5.91
CA ILE A 235 -3.03 -13.16 7.33
C ILE A 235 -4.44 -13.68 7.57
N VAL A 236 -5.44 -12.98 7.05
CA VAL A 236 -6.84 -13.38 6.93
C VAL A 236 -7.11 -13.73 5.48
N ARG A 237 -7.60 -14.95 5.26
CA ARG A 237 -7.83 -15.53 3.94
C ARG A 237 -9.31 -15.44 3.58
N TRP A 238 -9.63 -15.12 2.32
CA TRP A 238 -10.98 -15.26 1.77
C TRP A 238 -11.22 -16.62 1.12
N ALA A 239 -10.15 -17.36 0.81
CA ALA A 239 -10.25 -18.79 0.56
C ALA A 239 -10.45 -19.58 1.86
N GLY A 240 -11.27 -20.64 1.79
CA GLY A 240 -11.45 -21.59 2.87
C GLY A 240 -10.14 -22.26 3.31
N GLU A 241 -10.11 -22.78 4.54
CA GLU A 241 -8.96 -23.50 5.06
C GLU A 241 -8.64 -24.73 4.19
N GLY A 242 -7.35 -24.97 3.92
CA GLY A 242 -6.89 -26.05 3.04
C GLY A 242 -7.14 -25.83 1.53
N GLN A 243 -7.86 -24.80 1.12
CA GLN A 243 -8.08 -24.48 -0.28
C GLN A 243 -6.90 -23.66 -0.87
N PRO A 244 -6.71 -23.63 -2.20
CA PRO A 244 -5.81 -22.66 -2.82
C PRO A 244 -6.27 -21.21 -2.56
N LEU A 245 -5.35 -20.24 -2.64
CA LEU A 245 -5.66 -18.82 -2.48
C LEU A 245 -6.69 -18.36 -3.51
N SER A 246 -7.67 -17.57 -3.07
CA SER A 246 -8.69 -17.01 -3.96
C SER A 246 -8.12 -15.89 -4.83
N ARG A 247 -8.84 -15.50 -5.88
CA ARG A 247 -8.51 -14.32 -6.68
C ARG A 247 -8.41 -13.03 -5.85
N LEU A 248 -9.25 -12.88 -4.82
CA LEU A 248 -9.19 -11.72 -3.92
C LEU A 248 -7.92 -11.74 -3.06
N ASP A 249 -7.55 -12.91 -2.52
CA ASP A 249 -6.29 -13.07 -1.77
C ASP A 249 -5.08 -12.70 -2.65
N ARG A 250 -5.06 -13.22 -3.88
CA ARG A 250 -3.99 -12.93 -4.86
C ARG A 250 -3.93 -11.45 -5.22
N LEU A 251 -5.08 -10.79 -5.42
CA LEU A 251 -5.14 -9.36 -5.70
C LEU A 251 -4.54 -8.53 -4.55
N MET A 252 -4.85 -8.88 -3.29
CA MET A 252 -4.28 -8.17 -2.13
C MET A 252 -2.77 -8.36 -2.02
N LEU A 253 -2.25 -9.55 -2.29
CA LEU A 253 -0.80 -9.80 -2.33
C LEU A 253 -0.13 -9.06 -3.49
N ALA A 254 -0.72 -9.07 -4.68
CA ALA A 254 -0.21 -8.32 -5.83
C ALA A 254 -0.17 -6.81 -5.54
N ALA A 255 -1.21 -6.27 -4.90
CA ALA A 255 -1.24 -4.88 -4.44
C ALA A 255 -0.15 -4.60 -3.39
N THR A 256 0.08 -5.50 -2.44
CA THR A 256 1.18 -5.39 -1.46
C THR A 256 2.55 -5.30 -2.16
N ARG A 257 2.79 -6.16 -3.14
CA ARG A 257 4.05 -6.16 -3.92
C ARG A 257 4.20 -4.89 -4.76
N LEU A 258 3.10 -4.34 -5.27
CA LEU A 258 3.10 -3.05 -5.97
C LEU A 258 3.53 -1.93 -5.01
N GLU A 259 2.97 -1.90 -3.79
CA GLU A 259 3.32 -0.92 -2.75
C GLU A 259 4.78 -1.02 -2.28
N ALA A 260 5.37 -2.21 -2.34
CA ALA A 260 6.78 -2.43 -2.04
C ALA A 260 7.76 -1.73 -3.01
N HIS A 261 7.25 -1.21 -4.13
CA HIS A 261 8.04 -0.36 -5.04
C HIS A 261 7.81 1.13 -4.77
N GLY A 262 6.89 1.48 -3.87
CA GLY A 262 6.58 2.85 -3.49
C GLY A 262 7.84 3.61 -3.12
N ILE A 263 8.77 3.02 -2.35
CA ILE A 263 10.03 3.65 -1.93
C ILE A 263 10.80 4.33 -3.07
N TRP A 264 10.83 3.73 -4.27
CA TRP A 264 11.50 4.31 -5.43
C TRP A 264 10.81 5.57 -5.95
N LEU A 265 9.48 5.62 -5.89
CA LEU A 265 8.72 6.82 -6.22
C LEU A 265 8.97 7.93 -5.22
N PHE A 266 9.17 7.61 -3.94
CA PHE A 266 9.50 8.59 -2.91
C PHE A 266 10.88 9.21 -3.18
N ARG A 267 11.90 8.38 -3.43
CA ARG A 267 13.25 8.84 -3.78
C ARG A 267 13.29 9.67 -5.07
N LEU A 268 12.51 9.27 -6.08
CA LEU A 268 12.40 10.03 -7.33
C LEU A 268 11.67 11.37 -7.12
N ALA A 269 10.66 11.40 -6.25
CA ALA A 269 9.97 12.64 -5.89
C ALA A 269 10.92 13.65 -5.26
N GLU A 270 11.82 13.24 -4.36
CA GLU A 270 12.85 14.13 -3.78
C GLU A 270 13.77 14.70 -4.85
N THR A 271 14.13 13.90 -5.85
CA THR A 271 14.96 14.36 -6.97
C THR A 271 14.22 15.39 -7.82
N LEU A 272 12.91 15.21 -8.05
CA LEU A 272 12.12 16.09 -8.92
C LEU A 272 11.51 17.29 -8.18
N ALA A 273 11.43 17.25 -6.85
CA ALA A 273 10.77 18.25 -6.03
C ALA A 273 11.45 19.63 -6.14
N GLY A 274 10.70 20.62 -6.61
CA GLY A 274 11.16 22.01 -6.64
C GLY A 274 12.27 22.32 -7.64
N ARG A 275 12.71 21.34 -8.45
CA ARG A 275 13.71 21.56 -9.50
C ARG A 275 13.09 22.22 -10.73
N SER A 276 13.90 23.01 -11.42
CA SER A 276 13.53 23.52 -12.73
C SER A 276 13.39 22.34 -13.71
N PRO A 277 12.39 22.35 -14.61
CA PRO A 277 12.32 21.35 -15.67
C PRO A 277 13.56 21.33 -16.58
N ASP A 278 14.35 22.40 -16.59
CA ASP A 278 15.62 22.55 -17.31
C ASP A 278 16.83 22.00 -16.55
N ASP A 279 16.65 21.47 -15.34
CA ASP A 279 17.70 20.82 -14.56
C ASP A 279 18.12 19.49 -15.21
N CYS A 280 19.43 19.28 -15.38
CA CYS A 280 20.00 18.10 -16.03
C CYS A 280 19.64 16.76 -15.34
N SER A 281 19.26 16.79 -14.06
CA SER A 281 18.81 15.61 -13.33
C SER A 281 17.37 15.19 -13.67
N THR A 282 16.54 16.11 -14.16
CA THR A 282 15.13 15.87 -14.50
C THR A 282 14.94 14.77 -15.54
N PRO A 283 15.57 14.80 -16.73
CA PRO A 283 15.42 13.73 -17.71
C PRO A 283 15.93 12.37 -17.20
N THR A 284 16.98 12.35 -16.38
CA THR A 284 17.50 11.13 -15.76
C THR A 284 16.49 10.54 -14.76
N ALA A 285 15.89 11.37 -13.91
CA ALA A 285 14.85 10.95 -12.98
C ALA A 285 13.60 10.44 -13.71
N LEU A 286 13.20 11.07 -14.82
CA LEU A 286 12.07 10.60 -15.64
C LEU A 286 12.36 9.25 -16.31
N ARG A 287 13.57 9.01 -16.82
CA ARG A 287 13.96 7.68 -17.34
C ARG A 287 13.96 6.62 -16.23
N ARG A 288 14.45 6.96 -15.04
CA ARG A 288 14.37 6.08 -13.86
C ARG A 288 12.90 5.75 -13.52
N LEU A 289 12.00 6.73 -13.59
CA LEU A 289 10.57 6.52 -13.39
C LEU A 289 9.95 5.58 -14.44
N VAL A 290 10.28 5.75 -15.73
CA VAL A 290 9.84 4.84 -16.80
C VAL A 290 10.27 3.39 -16.51
N ARG A 291 11.53 3.19 -16.07
CA ARG A 291 12.01 1.85 -15.68
C ARG A 291 11.22 1.26 -14.52
N VAL A 292 10.98 2.05 -13.47
CA VAL A 292 10.12 1.63 -12.34
C VAL A 292 8.71 1.24 -12.82
N HIS A 293 8.08 2.03 -13.69
CA HIS A 293 6.78 1.68 -14.25
C HIS A 293 6.82 0.38 -15.07
N HIS A 294 7.89 0.16 -15.84
CA HIS A 294 8.05 -1.04 -16.63
C HIS A 294 8.22 -2.29 -15.75
N SER A 295 9.09 -2.24 -14.74
CA SER A 295 9.26 -3.32 -13.76
C SER A 295 7.95 -3.65 -13.04
N LEU A 296 7.23 -2.62 -12.59
CA LEU A 296 5.91 -2.79 -11.98
C LEU A 296 4.92 -3.46 -12.95
N ARG A 297 4.94 -3.07 -14.22
CA ARG A 297 4.05 -3.63 -15.23
C ARG A 297 4.38 -5.10 -15.49
N ILE A 298 5.67 -5.48 -15.61
CA ILE A 298 6.10 -6.88 -15.76
C ILE A 298 5.59 -7.70 -14.57
N GLN A 299 5.79 -7.20 -13.36
CA GLN A 299 5.30 -7.86 -12.14
C GLN A 299 3.77 -8.04 -12.16
N LEU A 300 3.01 -7.02 -12.56
CA LEU A 300 1.55 -7.17 -12.65
C LEU A 300 1.12 -8.20 -13.70
N HIS A 301 1.88 -8.38 -14.80
CA HIS A 301 1.59 -9.42 -15.78
C HIS A 301 1.90 -10.82 -15.23
N SER A 302 2.98 -10.99 -14.47
CA SER A 302 3.27 -12.28 -13.81
C SER A 302 2.20 -12.63 -12.78
N GLU A 303 1.78 -11.66 -11.96
CA GLU A 303 0.68 -11.83 -10.99
C GLU A 303 -0.67 -12.11 -11.68
N ALA A 304 -0.91 -11.55 -12.87
CA ALA A 304 -2.14 -11.79 -13.62
C ALA A 304 -2.30 -13.26 -14.04
N ALA A 305 -1.22 -13.95 -14.39
CA ALA A 305 -1.25 -15.37 -14.71
C ALA A 305 -1.64 -16.22 -13.49
N GLU A 306 -1.04 -15.96 -12.33
CA GLU A 306 -1.36 -16.67 -11.09
C GLU A 306 -2.79 -16.37 -10.61
N LEU A 307 -3.24 -15.13 -10.75
CA LEU A 307 -4.59 -14.71 -10.40
C LEU A 307 -5.64 -15.33 -11.34
N ALA A 308 -5.36 -15.43 -12.64
CA ALA A 308 -6.27 -16.08 -13.59
C ALA A 308 -6.47 -17.56 -13.28
N ALA A 309 -5.38 -18.26 -12.89
CA ALA A 309 -5.39 -19.67 -12.51
C ALA A 309 -6.00 -19.94 -11.13
N ALA A 310 -6.12 -18.93 -10.27
CA ALA A 310 -6.76 -19.06 -8.96
C ALA A 310 -8.27 -19.35 -9.07
N PRO A 311 -8.88 -20.00 -8.06
CA PRO A 311 -10.32 -20.25 -8.03
C PRO A 311 -11.12 -18.96 -8.26
N ALA A 312 -12.17 -19.09 -9.08
CA ALA A 312 -13.03 -17.98 -9.41
C ALA A 312 -13.67 -17.35 -8.16
N ALA A 313 -13.94 -16.05 -8.23
CA ALA A 313 -14.45 -15.31 -7.09
C ALA A 313 -15.85 -15.78 -6.71
N THR A 314 -16.06 -16.05 -5.41
CA THR A 314 -17.38 -16.36 -4.87
C THR A 314 -18.31 -15.14 -5.02
N PRO A 315 -19.65 -15.31 -4.97
CA PRO A 315 -20.58 -14.18 -4.94
C PRO A 315 -20.22 -13.14 -3.88
N GLN A 316 -19.85 -13.59 -2.68
CA GLN A 316 -19.39 -12.74 -1.59
C GLN A 316 -18.13 -11.94 -1.93
N GLN A 317 -17.10 -12.57 -2.48
CA GLN A 317 -15.86 -11.88 -2.88
C GLN A 317 -16.12 -10.84 -3.99
N ARG A 318 -17.03 -11.13 -4.92
CA ARG A 318 -17.45 -10.17 -5.95
C ARG A 318 -18.22 -9.00 -5.34
N ALA A 319 -19.13 -9.26 -4.40
CA ALA A 319 -19.87 -8.20 -3.71
C ALA A 319 -18.91 -7.25 -2.96
N VAL A 320 -17.89 -7.80 -2.29
CA VAL A 320 -16.81 -7.02 -1.66
C VAL A 320 -16.08 -6.14 -2.67
N LEU A 321 -15.63 -6.71 -3.78
CA LEU A 321 -14.91 -5.96 -4.82
C LEU A 321 -15.78 -4.87 -5.44
N THR A 322 -17.06 -5.14 -5.71
CA THR A 322 -18.01 -4.15 -6.24
C THR A 322 -18.23 -3.01 -5.25
N ALA A 323 -18.48 -3.33 -3.97
CA ALA A 323 -18.70 -2.32 -2.93
C ALA A 323 -17.46 -1.42 -2.74
N LEU A 324 -16.26 -2.00 -2.76
CA LEU A 324 -15.01 -1.22 -2.73
C LEU A 324 -14.83 -0.38 -4.00
N ALA A 325 -15.22 -0.88 -5.18
CA ALA A 325 -15.14 -0.15 -6.43
C ALA A 325 -16.02 1.11 -6.42
N GLU A 326 -17.27 0.98 -5.94
CA GLU A 326 -18.23 2.08 -5.82
C GLU A 326 -17.71 3.20 -4.92
N GLN A 327 -16.91 2.86 -3.91
CA GLN A 327 -16.29 3.80 -2.98
C GLN A 327 -14.95 4.37 -3.47
N GLY A 328 -14.47 3.97 -4.65
CA GLY A 328 -13.13 4.30 -5.14
C GLY A 328 -12.01 3.70 -4.28
N ALA A 329 -12.31 2.66 -3.51
CA ALA A 329 -11.43 2.09 -2.50
C ALA A 329 -10.62 0.89 -3.03
N LEU A 330 -10.30 0.88 -4.33
CA LEU A 330 -9.53 -0.18 -5.00
C LEU A 330 -8.14 0.26 -5.47
N GLU A 331 -7.90 1.57 -5.56
CA GLU A 331 -6.70 2.11 -6.19
C GLU A 331 -5.52 2.19 -5.20
N PRO A 332 -4.40 1.47 -5.46
CA PRO A 332 -3.23 1.48 -4.59
C PRO A 332 -2.55 2.87 -4.56
N PRO A 333 -2.11 3.37 -3.38
CA PRO A 333 -1.47 4.68 -3.25
C PRO A 333 -0.20 4.84 -4.09
N VAL A 334 0.53 3.77 -4.41
CA VAL A 334 1.68 3.84 -5.34
C VAL A 334 1.31 4.37 -6.73
N LEU A 335 0.11 4.09 -7.24
CA LEU A 335 -0.36 4.65 -8.52
C LEU A 335 -0.68 6.14 -8.41
N GLN A 336 -1.23 6.56 -7.26
CA GLN A 336 -1.47 7.97 -6.97
C GLN A 336 -0.16 8.74 -6.80
N ALA A 337 0.86 8.12 -6.21
CA ALA A 337 2.20 8.69 -6.07
C ALA A 337 2.86 8.88 -7.44
N ALA A 338 2.78 7.88 -8.33
CA ALA A 338 3.32 8.00 -9.69
C ALA A 338 2.69 9.17 -10.48
N GLU A 339 1.38 9.39 -10.33
CA GLU A 339 0.71 10.58 -10.90
C GLU A 339 1.19 11.90 -10.29
N ALA A 340 1.41 11.91 -8.97
CA ALA A 340 1.91 13.07 -8.27
C ALA A 340 3.33 13.44 -8.74
N VAL A 341 4.22 12.43 -8.89
CA VAL A 341 5.59 12.63 -9.42
C VAL A 341 5.57 13.26 -10.82
N LEU A 342 4.63 12.88 -11.68
CA LEU A 342 4.52 13.44 -13.04
C LEU A 342 3.80 14.80 -13.09
N GLY A 343 3.34 15.33 -11.96
CA GLY A 343 2.57 16.57 -11.90
C GLY A 343 1.20 16.50 -12.61
N VAL A 344 0.73 15.28 -12.92
CA VAL A 344 -0.55 15.03 -13.64
C VAL A 344 -1.75 15.21 -12.70
N GLY A 345 -1.51 15.20 -11.39
CA GLY A 345 -2.57 15.08 -10.40
C GLY A 345 -3.35 16.33 -9.98
N GLY A 346 -2.83 17.53 -10.26
CA GLY A 346 -3.23 18.69 -9.45
C GLY A 346 -4.36 19.59 -9.96
N ARG A 347 -4.88 19.47 -11.20
CA ARG A 347 -5.80 20.51 -11.76
C ARG A 347 -6.80 20.03 -12.82
N ARG A 348 -7.43 18.86 -12.66
CA ARG A 348 -8.59 18.50 -13.51
C ARG A 348 -9.86 18.54 -12.65
N LEU A 349 -10.98 18.95 -13.25
CA LEU A 349 -12.33 18.79 -12.69
C LEU A 349 -12.45 17.38 -12.08
N GLY A 350 -12.41 17.28 -10.75
CA GLY A 350 -12.23 15.98 -10.07
C GLY A 350 -11.43 16.02 -8.77
N GLU A 351 -11.03 17.18 -8.24
CA GLU A 351 -10.37 17.30 -6.92
C GLU A 351 -11.17 16.63 -5.79
N GLY A 352 -12.51 16.76 -5.81
CA GLY A 352 -13.40 16.02 -4.91
C GLY A 352 -13.28 14.50 -5.05
N ARG A 353 -13.09 13.99 -6.28
CA ARG A 353 -12.87 12.56 -6.53
C ARG A 353 -11.54 12.08 -5.93
N ARG A 354 -10.47 12.88 -5.97
CA ARG A 354 -9.16 12.51 -5.39
C ARG A 354 -9.15 12.53 -3.87
N GLN A 355 -9.77 13.52 -3.26
CA GLN A 355 -9.97 13.53 -1.80
C GLN A 355 -10.78 12.30 -1.35
N LEU A 356 -11.80 11.91 -2.12
CA LEU A 356 -12.55 10.68 -1.90
C LEU A 356 -11.70 9.40 -2.09
N LEU A 357 -10.74 9.39 -3.02
CA LEU A 357 -9.81 8.28 -3.23
C LEU A 357 -8.71 8.20 -2.16
N ARG A 358 -8.44 9.28 -1.42
CA ARG A 358 -7.38 9.31 -0.40
C ARG A 358 -7.90 9.16 1.01
N ARG A 359 -9.20 9.30 1.24
CA ARG A 359 -9.81 9.30 2.57
C ARG A 359 -9.46 8.08 3.43
N HIS A 360 -9.15 6.96 2.78
CA HIS A 360 -8.76 5.71 3.43
C HIS A 360 -7.26 5.56 3.68
N LEU A 361 -6.44 6.56 3.34
CA LEU A 361 -5.03 6.56 3.67
C LEU A 361 -4.81 7.30 4.99
N PRO A 362 -3.82 6.88 5.79
CA PRO A 362 -3.40 7.62 6.98
C PRO A 362 -3.11 9.10 6.66
N VAL A 363 -3.35 9.98 7.64
CA VAL A 363 -3.14 11.45 7.51
C VAL A 363 -1.76 11.77 6.92
N GLN A 364 -0.73 11.06 7.38
CA GLN A 364 0.65 11.26 6.93
C GLN A 364 0.84 10.95 5.44
N HIS A 365 0.31 9.82 4.97
CA HIS A 365 0.35 9.45 3.54
C HIS A 365 -0.44 10.44 2.67
N ARG A 366 -1.58 10.93 3.15
CA ARG A 366 -2.37 11.97 2.46
C ARG A 366 -1.59 13.28 2.36
N ALA A 367 -1.01 13.73 3.48
CA ALA A 367 -0.24 14.97 3.54
C ALA A 367 0.98 14.90 2.62
N TRP A 368 1.67 13.76 2.58
CA TRP A 368 2.80 13.53 1.68
C TRP A 368 2.40 13.57 0.21
N LEU A 369 1.35 12.84 -0.19
CA LEU A 369 0.84 12.88 -1.57
C LEU A 369 0.46 14.31 -1.98
N SER A 370 -0.19 15.06 -1.09
CA SER A 370 -0.52 16.46 -1.33
C SER A 370 0.71 17.37 -1.42
N ALA A 371 1.78 17.09 -0.67
CA ALA A 371 3.03 17.83 -0.77
C ALA A 371 3.72 17.56 -2.12
N MET A 372 3.84 16.30 -2.52
CA MET A 372 4.41 15.94 -3.82
C MET A 372 3.66 16.57 -4.99
N GLU A 373 2.33 16.55 -4.97
CA GLU A 373 1.54 17.16 -6.04
C GLU A 373 1.87 18.63 -6.24
N ARG A 374 2.22 19.34 -5.15
CA ARG A 374 2.69 20.73 -5.22
C ARG A 374 4.13 20.81 -5.73
N HIS A 375 5.03 20.00 -5.18
CA HIS A 375 6.47 20.07 -5.48
C HIS A 375 6.85 19.58 -6.88
N CYS A 376 6.13 18.59 -7.41
CA CYS A 376 6.34 18.02 -8.74
C CYS A 376 5.42 18.65 -9.80
N ALA A 377 4.54 19.60 -9.43
CA ALA A 377 3.70 20.31 -10.38
C ALA A 377 4.46 20.95 -11.57
N PRO A 378 5.68 21.50 -11.41
CA PRO A 378 6.43 22.08 -12.53
C PRO A 378 6.82 21.06 -13.62
N VAL A 379 6.99 19.78 -13.27
CA VAL A 379 7.39 18.71 -14.21
C VAL A 379 6.41 18.61 -15.38
N ARG A 380 5.11 18.84 -15.12
CA ARG A 380 4.06 18.80 -16.16
C ARG A 380 4.26 19.83 -17.27
N THR A 381 5.05 20.88 -17.04
CA THR A 381 5.32 21.89 -18.08
C THR A 381 6.11 21.30 -19.25
N LEU A 382 6.85 20.21 -19.04
CA LEU A 382 7.51 19.45 -20.10
C LEU A 382 6.53 18.91 -21.15
N ALA A 383 5.26 18.70 -20.80
CA ALA A 383 4.21 18.28 -21.73
C ALA A 383 3.98 19.28 -22.87
N HIS A 384 4.28 20.56 -22.64
CA HIS A 384 4.04 21.66 -23.58
C HIS A 384 5.33 22.12 -24.28
N ARG A 385 6.47 21.50 -23.98
CA ARG A 385 7.77 21.82 -24.57
C ARG A 385 8.07 20.87 -25.73
N GLY A 386 8.96 21.30 -26.63
CA GLY A 386 9.59 20.42 -27.62
C GLY A 386 10.92 19.86 -27.10
N GLY A 387 11.46 18.85 -27.80
CA GLY A 387 12.79 18.31 -27.52
C GLY A 387 12.82 16.99 -26.75
N PRO A 388 14.02 16.50 -26.41
CA PRO A 388 14.24 15.17 -25.85
C PRO A 388 13.60 14.99 -24.46
N ASP A 389 13.65 16.00 -23.59
CA ASP A 389 13.10 15.89 -22.23
C ASP A 389 11.56 15.80 -22.24
N ALA A 390 10.93 16.50 -23.19
CA ALA A 390 9.49 16.37 -23.44
C ALA A 390 9.11 15.00 -24.02
N ALA A 391 10.00 14.34 -24.76
CA ALA A 391 9.79 12.98 -25.23
C ALA A 391 9.84 11.97 -24.06
N VAL A 392 10.84 12.08 -23.19
CA VAL A 392 10.96 11.23 -21.99
C VAL A 392 9.77 11.44 -21.04
N TYR A 393 9.30 12.69 -20.86
CA TYR A 393 8.10 12.95 -20.07
C TYR A 393 6.85 12.27 -20.65
N ARG A 394 6.64 12.33 -21.98
CA ARG A 394 5.52 11.64 -22.65
C ARG A 394 5.61 10.13 -22.50
N GLU A 395 6.80 9.55 -22.65
CA GLU A 395 7.04 8.13 -22.40
C GLU A 395 6.71 7.74 -20.93
N ALA A 396 7.05 8.60 -19.97
CA ALA A 396 6.69 8.40 -18.57
C ALA A 396 5.17 8.46 -18.34
N GLN A 397 4.45 9.34 -19.05
CA GLN A 397 2.99 9.36 -19.02
C GLN A 397 2.36 8.12 -19.66
N GLU A 398 2.84 7.70 -20.82
CA GLU A 398 2.35 6.53 -21.54
C GLU A 398 2.58 5.24 -20.75
N SER A 399 3.76 5.09 -20.13
CA SER A 399 4.07 3.96 -19.25
C SER A 399 3.16 3.93 -18.01
N LEU A 400 2.84 5.08 -17.41
CA LEU A 400 1.88 5.15 -16.30
C LEU A 400 0.47 4.76 -16.74
N ILE A 401 0.01 5.24 -17.90
CA ILE A 401 -1.31 4.86 -18.45
C ILE A 401 -1.36 3.35 -18.68
N ALA A 402 -0.31 2.77 -19.25
CA ALA A 402 -0.21 1.32 -19.44
C ALA A 402 -0.25 0.57 -18.10
N LEU A 403 0.51 1.03 -17.10
CA LEU A 403 0.51 0.45 -15.76
C LEU A 403 -0.89 0.46 -15.11
N ARG A 404 -1.59 1.60 -15.15
CA ARG A 404 -2.97 1.72 -14.63
C ARG A 404 -3.94 0.77 -15.34
N ARG A 405 -3.81 0.63 -16.67
CA ARG A 405 -4.64 -0.30 -17.46
C ARG A 405 -4.38 -1.76 -17.06
N THR A 406 -3.12 -2.14 -16.87
CA THR A 406 -2.75 -3.48 -16.41
C THR A 406 -3.31 -3.76 -15.02
N TYR A 407 -3.18 -2.83 -14.06
CA TYR A 407 -3.78 -3.00 -12.73
C TYR A 407 -5.32 -3.09 -12.79
N THR A 408 -5.96 -2.24 -13.59
CA THR A 408 -7.41 -2.30 -13.79
C THR A 408 -7.85 -3.66 -14.35
N ALA A 409 -7.12 -4.21 -15.32
CA ALA A 409 -7.39 -5.54 -15.86
C ALA A 409 -7.21 -6.65 -14.80
N LEU A 410 -6.23 -6.51 -13.90
CA LEU A 410 -6.03 -7.43 -12.77
C LEU A 410 -7.24 -7.42 -11.82
N VAL A 411 -7.72 -6.23 -11.44
CA VAL A 411 -8.93 -6.05 -10.61
C VAL A 411 -10.16 -6.66 -11.29
N GLN A 412 -10.35 -6.41 -12.58
CA GLN A 412 -11.45 -6.99 -13.35
C GLN A 412 -11.38 -8.52 -13.41
N THR A 413 -10.18 -9.07 -13.55
CA THR A 413 -9.96 -10.53 -13.52
C THR A 413 -10.30 -11.09 -12.14
N ALA A 414 -9.96 -10.37 -11.08
CA ALA A 414 -10.29 -10.77 -9.72
C ALA A 414 -11.79 -10.81 -9.46
N ALA A 415 -12.55 -9.88 -10.06
CA ALA A 415 -14.01 -9.82 -9.95
C ALA A 415 -14.76 -10.76 -10.91
N ARG A 416 -14.06 -11.43 -11.84
CA ARG A 416 -14.70 -12.25 -12.87
C ARG A 416 -15.34 -13.52 -12.25
N PRO A 417 -16.61 -13.82 -12.58
CA PRO A 417 -17.25 -15.05 -12.12
C PRO A 417 -16.58 -16.30 -12.73
N ALA A 418 -16.89 -17.48 -12.18
CA ALA A 418 -16.57 -18.74 -12.84
C ALA A 418 -17.32 -18.78 -14.18
N GLU A 419 -16.65 -19.24 -15.24
CA GLU A 419 -17.38 -19.59 -16.47
C GLU A 419 -18.34 -20.72 -16.13
N ALA A 420 -19.63 -20.49 -16.37
CA ALA A 420 -20.63 -21.52 -16.15
C ALA A 420 -20.31 -22.69 -17.09
N PRO A 421 -20.29 -23.95 -16.60
CA PRO A 421 -20.14 -25.07 -17.50
C PRO A 421 -21.28 -25.03 -18.52
N LEU A 422 -20.93 -25.08 -19.81
CA LEU A 422 -21.91 -25.20 -20.88
C LEU A 422 -22.85 -26.38 -20.54
N PRO A 423 -24.18 -26.19 -20.62
CA PRO A 423 -25.09 -27.28 -20.33
C PRO A 423 -24.77 -28.44 -21.28
N LYS A 424 -24.55 -29.64 -20.72
CA LYS A 424 -24.42 -30.86 -21.52
C LYS A 424 -25.66 -30.95 -22.40
N ALA A 425 -25.46 -31.00 -23.72
CA ALA A 425 -26.54 -31.30 -24.65
C ALA A 425 -27.19 -32.62 -24.22
N ALA A 426 -28.51 -32.60 -24.07
CA ALA A 426 -29.34 -33.70 -23.58
C ALA A 426 -29.36 -34.88 -24.57
#